data_AF-A0A1C5LCC8-F1
#
_entry.id   AF-A0A1C5LCC8-F1
#
_cell.length_a   1.000
_cell.length_b   1.000
_cell.length_c   1.000
_cell.angle_alpha   90.00
_cell.angle_beta   90.00
_cell.angle_gamma   90.00
#
_symmetry.space_group_name_H-M   'P 1'
#
loop_
_entity.id
_entity.type
_entity.pdbx_description
1 polymer ?
#
loop_
_entity_poly.entity_id
_entity_poly.type
_entity_poly.pdbx_seq_one_letter_code
_entity_poly.pdbx_strand_id
1 'polypeptide(L)'
;MPKGKPNKRYTPEFKIKVVETMHREKLSYRETARQFDICYHDRVAAWEQSVLHRSLKGRGKERFHWIILWKKQKSLDAEQYALKEILIFMEKRI
;
A
#
# COMPACT_ATOMS: atom_id res chain seq x y z
N MET A 1 -31.65 18.81 9.53
CA MET A 1 -30.93 17.63 8.99
C MET A 1 -30.09 17.02 10.11
N PRO A 2 -30.29 15.76 10.53
CA PRO A 2 -29.44 15.17 11.55
C PRO A 2 -28.07 14.86 10.93
N LYS A 3 -27.02 15.38 11.58
CA LYS A 3 -25.62 15.27 11.16
C LYS A 3 -25.23 13.79 11.09
N GLY A 4 -24.61 13.41 9.97
CA GLY A 4 -24.30 12.03 9.61
C GLY A 4 -23.56 11.25 10.70
N LYS A 5 -23.73 9.92 10.67
CA LYS A 5 -23.14 8.95 11.60
C LYS A 5 -21.68 9.32 11.91
N PRO A 6 -21.24 9.29 13.19
CA PRO A 6 -19.87 9.58 13.54
C PRO A 6 -18.96 8.67 12.72
N ASN A 7 -18.12 9.31 11.90
CA ASN A 7 -17.21 8.61 10.99
C ASN A 7 -16.36 7.68 11.87
N LYS A 8 -16.46 6.34 11.72
CA LYS A 8 -15.69 5.36 12.51
C LYS A 8 -14.22 5.81 12.54
N ARG A 9 -13.77 6.35 13.67
CA ARG A 9 -12.39 6.85 13.83
C ARG A 9 -11.51 5.67 14.16
N TYR A 10 -10.93 5.06 13.12
CA TYR A 10 -9.89 4.05 13.30
C TYR A 10 -8.66 4.69 13.96
N THR A 11 -8.12 4.02 14.97
CA THR A 11 -6.88 4.45 15.63
C THR A 11 -5.72 4.43 14.63
N PRO A 12 -4.69 5.27 14.81
CA PRO A 12 -3.51 5.25 13.94
C PRO A 12 -2.84 3.87 13.90
N GLU A 13 -2.79 3.16 15.04
CA GLU A 13 -2.20 1.82 15.16
C GLU A 13 -2.97 0.79 14.34
N PHE A 14 -4.30 0.85 14.37
CA PHE A 14 -5.13 -0.03 13.55
C PHE A 14 -4.87 0.18 12.05
N LYS A 15 -4.79 1.44 11.59
CA LYS A 15 -4.50 1.75 10.18
C LYS A 15 -3.15 1.19 9.73
N ILE A 16 -2.14 1.31 10.60
CA ILE A 16 -0.81 0.76 10.35
C ILE A 16 -0.87 -0.76 10.22
N LYS A 17 -1.51 -1.43 11.18
CA LYS A 17 -1.64 -2.90 11.19
C LYS A 17 -2.33 -3.40 9.92
N VAL A 18 -3.40 -2.74 9.47
CA VAL A 18 -4.11 -3.10 8.24
C VAL A 18 -3.19 -3.01 7.02
N VAL A 19 -2.44 -1.91 6.88
CA VAL A 19 -1.51 -1.70 5.76
C VAL A 19 -0.35 -2.71 5.83
N GLU A 20 0.17 -2.99 7.03
CA GLU A 20 1.21 -3.98 7.26
C GLU A 20 0.79 -5.39 6.87
N THR A 21 -0.38 -5.82 7.32
CA THR A 21 -0.94 -7.13 6.95
C THR A 21 -1.18 -7.22 5.44
N MET A 22 -1.72 -6.18 4.81
CA MET A 22 -1.92 -6.12 3.35
C MET A 22 -0.62 -6.39 2.59
N HIS A 23 0.47 -5.73 2.96
CA HIS A 23 1.75 -5.91 2.28
C HIS A 23 2.44 -7.24 2.63
N ARG A 24 2.36 -7.68 3.89
CA ARG A 24 2.95 -8.94 4.36
C ARG A 24 2.31 -10.14 3.68
N GLU A 25 0.99 -10.14 3.58
CA GLU A 25 0.21 -11.23 2.97
C GLU A 25 0.01 -11.03 1.45
N LYS A 26 0.54 -9.93 0.88
CA LYS A 26 0.40 -9.55 -0.54
C LYS A 26 -1.06 -9.49 -1.01
N LEU A 27 -1.96 -9.08 -0.13
CA LEU A 27 -3.39 -9.01 -0.38
C LEU A 27 -3.75 -7.79 -1.23
N SER A 28 -4.82 -7.91 -2.01
CA SER A 28 -5.42 -6.74 -2.65
C SER A 28 -6.12 -5.84 -1.62
N TYR A 29 -6.38 -4.60 -1.99
CA TYR A 29 -7.16 -3.66 -1.17
C TYR A 29 -8.56 -4.20 -0.81
N ARG A 30 -9.18 -4.97 -1.71
CA ARG A 30 -10.51 -5.56 -1.50
C ARG A 30 -10.48 -6.73 -0.52
N GLU A 31 -9.48 -7.60 -0.63
CA GLU A 31 -9.28 -8.72 0.30
C GLU A 31 -8.96 -8.20 1.70
N THR A 32 -8.07 -7.21 1.79
CA THR A 32 -7.75 -6.55 3.05
C THR A 32 -8.98 -5.91 3.68
N ALA A 33 -9.80 -5.22 2.89
CA ALA A 33 -11.04 -4.63 3.39
C ALA A 33 -12.01 -5.69 3.93
N ARG A 34 -12.12 -6.85 3.28
CA ARG A 34 -12.93 -7.98 3.77
C ARG A 34 -12.39 -8.58 5.06
N GLN A 35 -11.08 -8.80 5.16
CA GLN A 35 -10.44 -9.40 6.33
C GLN A 35 -10.56 -8.54 7.59
N PHE A 36 -10.58 -7.22 7.44
CA PHE A 36 -10.70 -6.26 8.55
C PHE A 36 -12.09 -5.63 8.72
N ASP A 37 -13.11 -6.16 8.02
CA ASP A 37 -14.49 -5.64 8.03
C ASP A 37 -14.58 -4.12 7.75
N ILE A 38 -13.83 -3.67 6.75
CA ILE A 38 -13.79 -2.27 6.30
C ILE A 38 -14.75 -2.11 5.14
N CYS A 39 -15.70 -1.19 5.27
CA CYS A 39 -16.76 -1.01 4.26
C CYS A 39 -16.26 -0.62 2.86
N TYR A 40 -15.10 0.04 2.75
CA TYR A 40 -14.60 0.55 1.48
C TYR A 40 -13.10 0.30 1.33
N HIS A 41 -12.71 -0.36 0.24
CA HIS A 41 -11.32 -0.58 -0.15
C HIS A 41 -10.55 0.73 -0.38
N ASP A 42 -11.21 1.79 -0.84
CA ASP A 42 -10.62 3.13 -1.02
C ASP A 42 -10.06 3.70 0.29
N ARG A 43 -10.63 3.32 1.44
CA ARG A 43 -10.11 3.73 2.75
C ARG A 43 -8.76 3.09 3.05
N VAL A 44 -8.56 1.84 2.63
CA VAL A 44 -7.28 1.13 2.80
C VAL A 44 -6.20 1.82 1.96
N ALA A 45 -6.51 2.20 0.72
CA ALA A 45 -5.62 2.98 -0.13
C ALA A 45 -5.29 4.36 0.49
N ALA A 46 -6.29 5.08 1.00
CA ALA A 46 -6.08 6.35 1.69
C ALA A 46 -5.21 6.20 2.96
N TRP A 47 -5.33 5.07 3.67
CA TRP A 47 -4.48 4.78 4.83
C TRP A 47 -3.04 4.46 4.44
N GLU A 48 -2.82 3.67 3.38
CA GLU A 48 -1.48 3.43 2.81
C GLU A 48 -0.78 4.76 2.52
N GLN A 49 -1.47 5.66 1.80
CA GLN A 49 -0.97 7.00 1.47
C GLN A 49 -0.70 7.84 2.72
N SER A 50 -1.63 7.84 3.68
CA SER A 50 -1.46 8.59 4.94
C SER A 50 -0.30 8.07 5.78
N VAL A 51 -0.05 6.76 5.80
CA VAL A 51 1.07 6.15 6.50
C VAL A 51 2.37 6.53 5.79
N LEU A 52 2.44 6.38 4.46
CA LEU A 52 3.60 6.79 3.66
C LEU A 52 3.95 8.27 3.85
N HIS A 53 2.95 9.15 3.79
CA HIS A 53 3.13 10.59 4.02
C HIS A 53 3.71 10.87 5.41
N ARG A 54 3.24 10.14 6.43
CA ARG A 54 3.74 10.28 7.80
C ARG A 54 5.21 9.84 7.91
N SER A 55 5.58 8.76 7.23
CA SER A 55 6.95 8.24 7.15
C SER A 55 7.90 9.22 6.47
N LEU A 56 7.48 9.80 5.35
CA LEU A 56 8.25 10.82 4.61
C LEU A 56 8.46 12.09 5.44
N LYS A 57 7.47 12.50 6.23
CA LYS A 57 7.58 13.61 7.19
C LYS A 57 8.45 13.30 8.41
N GLY A 58 9.01 12.10 8.50
CA GLY A 58 9.96 11.73 9.54
C GLY A 58 9.37 11.37 10.89
N ARG A 59 8.06 11.13 10.98
CA ARG A 59 7.40 10.67 12.21
C ARG A 59 7.26 9.15 12.17
N GLY A 60 8.04 8.44 12.98
CA GLY A 60 8.05 6.98 13.02
C GLY A 60 8.85 6.33 11.89
N LYS A 61 9.95 6.97 11.46
CA LYS A 61 10.82 6.54 10.34
C LYS A 61 11.19 5.05 10.43
N GLU A 62 11.60 4.57 11.60
CA GLU A 62 12.01 3.17 11.81
C GLU A 62 10.87 2.17 11.61
N ARG A 63 9.65 2.47 12.08
CA ARG A 63 8.50 1.55 11.98
C ARG A 63 7.89 1.46 10.59
N PHE A 64 8.16 2.42 9.71
CA PHE A 64 7.57 2.49 8.36
C PHE A 64 8.59 2.53 7.23
N HIS A 65 9.89 2.46 7.55
CA HIS A 65 10.97 2.44 6.56
C HIS A 65 10.75 1.32 5.53
N TRP A 66 10.30 0.15 6.01
CA TRP A 66 10.00 -1.00 5.16
C TRP A 66 8.86 -0.73 4.15
N ILE A 67 7.90 0.17 4.41
CA ILE A 67 6.85 0.55 3.42
C ILE A 67 7.47 1.35 2.27
N ILE A 68 8.38 2.28 2.59
CA ILE A 68 9.11 3.06 1.59
C ILE A 68 10.00 2.13 0.75
N LEU A 69 10.74 1.24 1.40
CA LEU A 69 11.58 0.25 0.73
C LEU A 69 10.75 -0.70 -0.14
N TRP A 70 9.59 -1.16 0.34
CA TRP A 70 8.70 -2.03 -0.42
C TRP A 70 8.15 -1.33 -1.67
N LYS A 71 7.76 -0.05 -1.56
CA LYS A 71 7.29 0.73 -2.72
C LYS A 71 8.41 0.89 -3.76
N LYS A 72 9.65 1.10 -3.31
CA LYS A 72 10.85 1.14 -4.15
C LYS A 72 11.18 -0.23 -4.77
N GLN A 73 11.00 -1.32 -4.03
CA GLN A 73 11.18 -2.68 -4.54
C GLN A 73 10.17 -2.97 -5.67
N LYS A 74 8.89 -2.66 -5.47
CA LYS A 74 7.85 -2.85 -6.48
C LYS A 74 8.08 -2.04 -7.76
N SER A 75 8.62 -0.82 -7.67
CA SER A 75 8.99 -0.05 -8.86
C SER A 75 10.17 -0.67 -9.59
N LEU A 76 11.18 -1.16 -8.86
CA LEU A 76 12.32 -1.87 -9.45
C LEU A 76 11.88 -3.18 -10.13
N ASP A 77 10.99 -3.95 -9.53
CA ASP A 77 10.43 -5.16 -10.16
C ASP A 77 9.66 -4.80 -11.44
N ALA A 78 8.84 -3.73 -11.44
CA ALA A 78 8.13 -3.28 -12.63
C ALA A 78 9.08 -2.83 -13.76
N GLU A 79 10.16 -2.10 -13.42
CA GLU A 79 11.22 -1.72 -14.37
C GLU A 79 11.93 -2.96 -14.91
N GLN A 80 12.26 -3.94 -14.06
CA GLN A 80 12.88 -5.20 -14.47
C GLN A 80 11.98 -6.01 -15.41
N TYR A 81 10.66 -6.05 -15.16
CA TYR A 81 9.71 -6.67 -16.10
C TYR A 81 9.65 -5.93 -17.44
N ALA A 82 9.56 -4.60 -17.43
CA ALA A 82 9.56 -3.81 -18.66
C ALA A 82 10.85 -3.97 -19.47
N LEU A 83 12.00 -3.99 -18.78
CA LEU A 83 13.30 -4.23 -19.40
C LEU A 83 13.44 -5.66 -19.92
N LYS A 84 12.92 -6.67 -19.20
CA LYS A 84 12.87 -8.06 -19.69
C LYS A 84 12.00 -8.18 -20.94
N GLU A 85 10.84 -7.53 -20.99
CA GLU A 85 9.98 -7.51 -22.17
C GLU A 85 10.69 -6.86 -23.37
N ILE A 86 11.36 -5.73 -23.16
CA ILE A 86 12.17 -5.06 -24.20
C ILE A 86 13.33 -5.96 -24.65
N LEU A 87 14.02 -6.61 -23.71
CA LEU A 87 15.16 -7.48 -24.02
C LEU A 87 14.72 -8.73 -24.81
N ILE A 88 13.63 -9.37 -24.39
CA ILE A 88 13.01 -10.50 -25.11
C ILE A 88 12.61 -10.07 -26.53
N PHE A 89 12.06 -8.86 -26.67
CA PHE A 89 11.68 -8.33 -27.96
C PHE A 89 12.89 -8.03 -28.86
N MET A 90 13.98 -7.48 -28.29
CA MET A 90 15.23 -7.21 -29.03
C MET A 90 15.96 -8.49 -29.43
N GLU A 91 15.93 -9.52 -28.59
CA GLU A 91 16.58 -10.82 -28.85
C GLU A 91 15.85 -11.66 -29.91
N LYS A 92 14.54 -11.48 -30.09
CA LYS A 92 13.74 -12.14 -31.14
C LYS A 92 13.79 -11.43 -32.51
N ARG A 93 14.53 -10.33 -32.64
CA ARG A 93 14.68 -9.57 -33.90
C ARG A 93 16.05 -9.76 -34.58
N ILE A 94 16.90 -10.63 -34.04
CA ILE A 94 18.17 -11.09 -34.63
C ILE A 94 17.96 -12.54 -35.09
#